data_AF-A0AAV2SJP9-F1
#
_entry.id   AF-A0AAV2SJP9-F1
#
_cell.length_a   1.000
_cell.length_b   1.000
_cell.length_c   1.000
_cell.angle_alpha   90.00
_cell.angle_beta   90.00
_cell.angle_gamma   90.00
#
_symmetry.space_group_name_H-M   'P 1'
#
loop_
_entity.id
_entity.type
_entity.pdbx_description
1 polymer ?
#
loop_
_entity_poly.entity_id
_entity_poly.type
_entity_poly.pdbx_seq_one_letter_code
_entity_poly.pdbx_strand_id
1 'polypeptide(L)'
;KCNDKRVSNKTKYYTFARTLPPATKVVKALISLLKEYRWSQFVMLSEKTKRFAQVAQAVKIFASHYKLSIIDEFTVPHNIVSHNITIVRNFIEHTFRKTRIYVILAPVEVQWDFVLTLRQFVNLEDYAIIAIDDDKFNGDTEMQPMRVPSPLANKVITHSHLQAFRAVLKITPTYPTDAQYKYFENRVKQRITQKPFCLPYHKDLFPHI
;
A
#
# COMPACT_ATOMS: atom_id res chain seq x y z
N LYS A 1 12.80 16.84 6.33
CA LYS A 1 11.98 15.88 7.12
C LYS A 1 12.69 14.53 7.18
N CYS A 2 12.44 13.69 8.19
CA CYS A 2 13.20 12.46 8.42
C CYS A 2 13.15 11.42 7.28
N ASN A 3 12.14 11.49 6.43
CA ASN A 3 11.97 10.59 5.27
C ASN A 3 12.71 11.06 4.01
N ASP A 4 13.38 12.21 4.04
CA ASP A 4 14.07 12.75 2.87
C ASP A 4 15.28 11.87 2.48
N LYS A 5 15.50 11.65 1.18
CA LYS A 5 16.68 10.89 0.73
C LYS A 5 17.98 11.58 1.12
N ARG A 6 18.01 12.92 1.13
CA ARG A 6 19.21 13.74 1.41
C ARG A 6 19.84 13.45 2.77
N VAL A 7 19.01 13.16 3.78
CA VAL A 7 19.51 12.83 5.13
C VAL A 7 20.15 11.44 5.22
N SER A 8 20.19 10.69 4.12
CA SER A 8 20.96 9.44 4.00
C SER A 8 22.44 9.70 3.68
N ASN A 9 22.83 10.92 3.29
CA ASN A 9 24.23 11.23 3.03
C ASN A 9 25.00 11.36 4.35
N LYS A 10 25.70 10.29 4.74
CA LYS A 10 26.44 10.21 6.00
C LYS A 10 27.72 11.04 6.04
N THR A 11 28.21 11.53 4.90
CA THR A 11 29.31 12.50 4.91
C THR A 11 28.85 13.86 5.40
N LYS A 12 27.57 14.22 5.15
CA LYS A 12 26.96 15.48 5.60
C LYS A 12 26.13 15.34 6.89
N TYR A 13 25.48 14.20 7.09
CA TYR A 13 24.56 13.93 8.20
C TYR A 13 25.01 12.71 9.01
N TYR A 14 26.25 12.74 9.51
CA TYR A 14 26.89 11.60 10.17
C TYR A 14 26.17 11.17 11.46
N THR A 15 25.64 12.11 12.24
CA THR A 15 24.86 11.83 13.47
C THR A 15 23.38 11.50 13.23
N PHE A 16 22.87 11.67 12.01
CA PHE A 16 21.43 11.52 11.77
C PHE A 16 21.03 10.04 11.65
N ALA A 17 20.26 9.52 12.61
CA ALA A 17 19.71 8.17 12.55
C ALA A 17 18.21 8.19 12.20
N ARG A 18 17.76 7.20 11.41
CA ARG A 18 16.33 7.01 11.10
C ARG A 18 15.78 5.87 11.95
N THR A 19 14.64 6.12 12.58
CA THR A 19 13.83 5.11 13.26
C THR A 19 12.69 4.57 12.39
N LEU A 20 12.37 5.26 11.28
CA LEU A 20 11.43 4.78 10.27
C LEU A 20 12.18 4.23 9.04
N PRO A 21 11.74 3.10 8.47
CA PRO A 21 12.36 2.56 7.28
C PRO A 21 12.20 3.54 6.11
N PRO A 22 13.27 3.79 5.32
CA PRO A 22 13.14 4.58 4.10
C PRO A 22 12.31 3.84 3.05
N ALA A 23 11.72 4.59 2.11
CA ALA A 23 11.00 4.04 0.95
C ALA A 23 11.78 2.95 0.21
N THR A 24 13.12 3.03 0.21
CA THR A 24 14.01 2.02 -0.38
C THR A 24 13.90 0.62 0.24
N LYS A 25 13.44 0.49 1.49
CA LYS A 25 13.26 -0.83 2.13
C LYS A 25 12.02 -1.54 1.58
N VAL A 26 10.91 -0.82 1.43
CA VAL A 26 9.68 -1.33 0.81
C VAL A 26 9.93 -1.77 -0.63
N VAL A 27 10.68 -0.96 -1.39
CA VAL A 27 11.04 -1.28 -2.78
C VAL A 27 11.88 -2.54 -2.89
N LYS A 28 12.79 -2.80 -1.93
CA LYS A 28 13.57 -4.07 -1.92
C LYS A 28 12.66 -5.29 -1.77
N ALA A 29 11.59 -5.21 -0.97
CA ALA A 29 10.62 -6.28 -0.83
C ALA A 29 9.88 -6.52 -2.16
N LEU A 30 9.41 -5.44 -2.81
CA LEU A 30 8.78 -5.52 -4.15
C LEU A 30 9.70 -6.17 -5.18
N ILE A 31 10.96 -5.74 -5.27
CA ILE A 31 11.92 -6.28 -6.23
C ILE A 31 12.22 -7.75 -5.95
N SER A 32 12.34 -8.13 -4.66
CA SER A 32 12.57 -9.52 -4.28
C SER A 32 11.40 -10.40 -4.68
N LEU A 33 10.16 -9.95 -4.44
CA LEU A 33 8.95 -10.62 -4.87
C LEU A 33 8.92 -10.80 -6.40
N LEU A 34 9.11 -9.72 -7.16
CA LEU A 34 9.12 -9.77 -8.62
C LEU A 34 10.17 -10.75 -9.16
N LYS A 35 11.37 -10.77 -8.57
CA LYS A 35 12.44 -11.68 -8.97
C LYS A 35 12.13 -13.14 -8.64
N GLU A 36 11.59 -13.42 -7.46
CA GLU A 36 11.25 -14.78 -7.03
C GLU A 36 10.26 -15.44 -7.99
N TYR A 37 9.23 -14.69 -8.39
CA TYR A 37 8.23 -15.16 -9.35
C TYR A 37 8.63 -14.96 -10.82
N ARG A 38 9.86 -14.51 -11.10
CA ARG A 38 10.38 -14.21 -12.45
C ARG A 38 9.51 -13.24 -13.25
N TRP A 39 8.86 -12.32 -12.54
CA TRP A 39 8.03 -11.26 -13.09
C TRP A 39 8.89 -10.08 -13.52
N SER A 40 9.16 -9.98 -14.83
CA SER A 40 10.08 -8.99 -15.39
C SER A 40 9.40 -7.70 -15.86
N GLN A 41 8.07 -7.70 -16.02
CA GLN A 41 7.33 -6.55 -16.53
C GLN A 41 6.08 -6.29 -15.69
N PHE A 42 5.78 -5.01 -15.45
CA PHE A 42 4.59 -4.61 -14.71
C PHE A 42 4.14 -3.21 -15.10
N VAL A 43 2.92 -2.86 -14.73
CA VAL A 43 2.36 -1.51 -14.83
C VAL A 43 2.25 -0.93 -13.44
N MET A 44 2.54 0.36 -13.28
CA MET A 44 2.52 1.03 -11.99
C MET A 44 1.43 2.10 -11.92
N LEU A 45 0.59 2.05 -10.88
CA LEU A 45 -0.33 3.12 -10.52
C LEU A 45 0.15 3.77 -9.23
N SER A 46 0.21 5.10 -9.18
CA SER A 46 0.60 5.84 -7.98
C SER A 46 -0.32 7.02 -7.70
N GLU A 47 -0.54 7.36 -6.43
CA GLU A 47 -1.23 8.59 -6.08
C GLU A 47 -0.25 9.78 -6.02
N LYS A 48 -0.71 10.95 -6.47
CA LYS A 48 0.05 12.21 -6.48
C LYS A 48 0.24 12.81 -5.09
N THR A 49 0.89 12.09 -4.19
CA THR A 49 1.34 12.59 -2.88
C THR A 49 2.84 12.50 -2.74
N LYS A 50 3.43 13.34 -1.88
CA LYS A 50 4.88 13.32 -1.60
C LYS A 50 5.35 11.94 -1.11
N ARG A 51 4.48 11.21 -0.41
CA ARG A 51 4.73 9.87 0.12
C ARG A 51 4.90 8.85 -1.01
N PHE A 52 3.85 8.66 -1.83
CA PHE A 52 3.89 7.66 -2.91
C PHE A 52 4.84 8.06 -4.04
N ALA A 53 5.03 9.35 -4.31
CA ALA A 53 6.02 9.83 -5.27
C ALA A 53 7.46 9.40 -4.89
N GLN A 54 7.82 9.41 -3.60
CA GLN A 54 9.13 8.93 -3.15
C GLN A 54 9.29 7.42 -3.36
N VAL A 55 8.23 6.64 -3.12
CA VAL A 55 8.21 5.19 -3.35
C VAL A 55 8.29 4.90 -4.85
N ALA A 56 7.45 5.53 -5.67
CA ALA A 56 7.43 5.38 -7.13
C ALA A 56 8.80 5.70 -7.75
N GLN A 57 9.43 6.80 -7.32
CA GLN A 57 10.77 7.14 -7.79
C GLN A 57 11.81 6.08 -7.41
N ALA A 58 11.71 5.52 -6.21
CA ALA A 58 12.59 4.44 -5.78
C ALA A 58 12.31 3.14 -6.57
N VAL A 59 11.04 2.82 -6.87
CA VAL A 59 10.68 1.70 -7.76
C VAL A 59 11.33 1.86 -9.12
N LYS A 60 11.25 3.04 -9.76
CA LYS A 60 11.89 3.29 -11.07
C LYS A 60 13.40 3.06 -11.05
N ILE A 61 14.08 3.59 -10.05
CA ILE A 61 15.54 3.43 -9.89
C ILE A 61 15.91 1.95 -9.76
N PHE A 62 15.17 1.21 -8.91
CA PHE A 62 15.45 -0.20 -8.69
C PHE A 62 15.05 -1.06 -9.89
N ALA A 63 13.91 -0.79 -10.54
CA ALA A 63 13.48 -1.49 -11.75
C ALA A 63 14.55 -1.37 -12.85
N SER A 64 15.06 -0.16 -13.08
CA SER A 64 16.18 0.07 -14.01
C SER A 64 17.44 -0.72 -13.62
N HIS A 65 17.83 -0.67 -12.35
CA HIS A 65 19.01 -1.40 -11.85
C HIS A 65 18.89 -2.92 -12.03
N TYR A 66 17.70 -3.49 -11.78
CA TYR A 66 17.43 -4.92 -11.87
C TYR A 66 16.87 -5.37 -13.21
N LYS A 67 16.88 -4.50 -14.24
CA LYS A 67 16.38 -4.78 -15.60
C LYS A 67 14.91 -5.24 -15.62
N LEU A 68 14.08 -4.68 -14.76
CA LEU A 68 12.62 -4.84 -14.78
C LEU A 68 11.98 -3.73 -15.62
N SER A 69 10.98 -4.08 -16.41
CA SER A 69 10.29 -3.16 -17.31
C SER A 69 9.01 -2.62 -16.68
N ILE A 70 8.96 -1.30 -16.48
CA ILE A 70 7.70 -0.61 -16.20
C ILE A 70 7.06 -0.30 -17.55
N ILE A 71 6.07 -1.10 -17.96
CA ILE A 71 5.43 -0.99 -19.29
C ILE A 71 4.66 0.31 -19.42
N ASP A 72 3.98 0.70 -18.33
CA ASP A 72 3.16 1.89 -18.27
C ASP A 72 3.11 2.41 -16.84
N GLU A 73 2.89 3.71 -16.69
CA GLU A 73 2.77 4.38 -15.42
C GLU A 73 1.62 5.37 -15.44
N PHE A 74 0.81 5.34 -14.39
CA PHE A 74 -0.25 6.29 -14.20
C PHE A 74 -0.21 6.92 -12.82
N THR A 75 -0.50 8.22 -12.77
CA THR A 75 -0.59 8.97 -11.53
C THR A 75 -2.00 9.46 -11.32
N VAL A 76 -2.66 8.99 -10.27
CA VAL A 76 -3.98 9.48 -9.86
C VAL A 76 -3.83 10.74 -9.00
N PRO A 77 -4.72 11.74 -9.08
CA PRO A 77 -4.72 12.87 -8.16
C PRO A 77 -4.95 12.42 -6.72
N HIS A 78 -4.46 13.22 -5.76
CA HIS A 78 -4.79 13.02 -4.35
C HIS A 78 -6.25 13.41 -4.07
N ASN A 79 -6.87 12.78 -3.07
CA ASN A 79 -8.29 12.97 -2.74
C ASN A 79 -9.24 12.58 -3.87
N ILE A 80 -8.97 11.46 -4.56
CA ILE A 80 -10.07 10.77 -5.26
C ILE A 80 -11.06 10.36 -4.17
N VAL A 81 -12.04 11.21 -3.91
CA VAL A 81 -13.25 10.83 -3.21
C VAL A 81 -13.88 9.74 -4.08
N SER A 82 -14.30 8.67 -3.43
CA SER A 82 -14.84 7.41 -3.97
C SER A 82 -16.02 7.62 -4.93
N HIS A 83 -15.79 8.22 -6.10
CA HIS A 83 -16.74 8.47 -7.20
C HIS A 83 -16.04 8.79 -8.54
N ASN A 84 -14.71 9.00 -8.56
CA ASN A 84 -13.96 9.22 -9.81
C ASN A 84 -13.44 7.90 -10.42
N ILE A 85 -14.30 6.86 -10.42
CA ILE A 85 -14.06 5.53 -11.01
C ILE A 85 -13.59 5.65 -12.46
N THR A 86 -14.00 6.69 -13.18
CA THR A 86 -13.63 6.94 -14.58
C THR A 86 -12.12 7.02 -14.78
N ILE A 87 -11.37 7.65 -13.86
CA ILE A 87 -9.92 7.77 -14.00
C ILE A 87 -9.25 6.38 -13.92
N VAL A 88 -9.64 5.59 -12.91
CA VAL A 88 -9.13 4.23 -12.70
C VAL A 88 -9.56 3.30 -13.83
N ARG A 89 -10.81 3.43 -14.31
CA ARG A 89 -11.34 2.68 -15.45
C ARG A 89 -10.57 2.97 -16.73
N ASN A 90 -10.39 4.23 -17.09
CA ASN A 90 -9.67 4.60 -18.32
C ASN A 90 -8.24 4.05 -18.31
N PHE A 91 -7.59 4.09 -17.15
CA PHE A 91 -6.28 3.48 -16.98
C PHE A 91 -6.30 1.95 -17.16
N ILE A 92 -7.28 1.26 -16.59
CA ILE A 92 -7.43 -0.19 -16.75
C ILE A 92 -7.69 -0.54 -18.21
N GLU A 93 -8.62 0.14 -18.89
CA GLU A 93 -8.92 -0.04 -20.31
C GLU A 93 -7.68 0.06 -21.19
N HIS A 94 -6.78 0.99 -20.86
CA HIS A 94 -5.52 1.17 -21.58
C HIS A 94 -4.48 0.07 -21.31
N THR A 95 -4.54 -0.61 -20.17
CA THR A 95 -3.43 -1.43 -19.65
C THR A 95 -3.74 -2.91 -19.49
N PHE A 96 -5.01 -3.32 -19.37
CA PHE A 96 -5.38 -4.71 -19.00
C PHE A 96 -4.86 -5.76 -19.99
N ARG A 97 -4.74 -5.41 -21.27
CA ARG A 97 -4.18 -6.32 -22.29
C ARG A 97 -2.66 -6.31 -22.35
N LYS A 98 -2.00 -5.30 -21.77
CA LYS A 98 -0.55 -5.07 -21.88
C LYS A 98 0.25 -5.76 -20.77
N THR A 99 -0.39 -6.07 -19.64
CA THR A 99 0.28 -6.67 -18.48
C THR A 99 -0.62 -7.69 -17.79
N ARG A 100 -0.02 -8.51 -16.92
CA ARG A 100 -0.71 -9.30 -15.90
C ARG A 100 -0.37 -8.86 -14.48
N ILE A 101 0.55 -7.91 -14.34
CA ILE A 101 1.11 -7.51 -13.06
C ILE A 101 0.93 -6.01 -12.89
N TYR A 102 0.25 -5.65 -11.81
CA TYR A 102 0.00 -4.28 -11.41
C TYR A 102 0.68 -4.00 -10.08
N VAL A 103 1.38 -2.87 -9.99
CA VAL A 103 1.95 -2.36 -8.73
C VAL A 103 1.19 -1.09 -8.35
N ILE A 104 0.51 -1.12 -7.21
CA ILE A 104 -0.36 -0.05 -6.73
C ILE A 104 0.28 0.65 -5.53
N LEU A 105 0.56 1.95 -5.71
CA LEU A 105 1.13 2.86 -4.72
C LEU A 105 0.09 3.93 -4.36
N ALA A 106 -0.97 3.53 -3.68
CA ALA A 106 -2.10 4.40 -3.38
C ALA A 106 -2.82 3.96 -2.09
N PRO A 107 -3.67 4.83 -1.49
CA PRO A 107 -4.49 4.48 -0.34
C PRO A 107 -5.44 3.30 -0.61
N VAL A 108 -5.96 2.71 0.47
CA VAL A 108 -6.81 1.52 0.41
C VAL A 108 -8.07 1.73 -0.43
N GLU A 109 -8.62 2.94 -0.45
CA GLU A 109 -9.75 3.34 -1.27
C GLU A 109 -9.47 3.11 -2.77
N VAL A 110 -8.32 3.59 -3.24
CA VAL A 110 -7.91 3.47 -4.65
C VAL A 110 -7.58 2.03 -5.00
N GLN A 111 -6.99 1.26 -4.06
CA GLN A 111 -6.75 -0.16 -4.25
C GLN A 111 -8.06 -0.93 -4.47
N TRP A 112 -9.09 -0.61 -3.70
CA TRP A 112 -10.43 -1.19 -3.86
C TRP A 112 -11.06 -0.83 -5.20
N ASP A 113 -11.08 0.46 -5.54
CA ASP A 113 -11.62 0.92 -6.81
C ASP A 113 -10.92 0.23 -7.99
N PHE A 114 -9.61 0.04 -7.90
CA PHE A 114 -8.83 -0.67 -8.92
C PHE A 114 -9.25 -2.13 -9.06
N VAL A 115 -9.26 -2.91 -7.97
CA VAL A 115 -9.62 -4.34 -7.99
C VAL A 115 -11.05 -4.56 -8.50
N LEU A 116 -11.99 -3.77 -7.98
CA LEU A 116 -13.41 -3.88 -8.35
C LEU A 116 -13.70 -3.42 -9.77
N THR A 117 -12.88 -2.53 -10.32
CA THR A 117 -12.96 -2.13 -11.73
C THR A 117 -12.30 -3.18 -12.62
N LEU A 118 -11.11 -3.68 -12.27
CA LEU A 118 -10.37 -4.64 -13.09
C LEU A 118 -11.15 -5.95 -13.31
N ARG A 119 -11.85 -6.46 -12.28
CA ARG A 119 -12.70 -7.66 -12.40
C ARG A 119 -13.83 -7.53 -13.44
N GLN A 120 -14.16 -6.30 -13.88
CA GLN A 120 -15.15 -6.08 -14.94
C GLN A 120 -14.57 -6.33 -16.34
N PHE A 121 -13.23 -6.33 -16.47
CA PHE A 121 -12.53 -6.47 -17.74
C PHE A 121 -11.86 -7.83 -17.92
N VAL A 122 -11.55 -8.55 -16.82
CA VAL A 122 -10.68 -9.74 -16.86
C VAL A 122 -11.07 -10.78 -15.82
N ASN A 123 -10.64 -12.04 -16.04
CA ASN A 123 -10.57 -13.03 -14.98
C ASN A 123 -9.36 -12.70 -14.09
N LEU A 124 -9.61 -12.42 -12.80
CA LEU A 124 -8.56 -11.99 -11.87
C LEU A 124 -7.55 -13.09 -11.50
N GLU A 125 -7.87 -14.36 -11.74
CA GLU A 125 -6.94 -15.48 -11.51
C GLU A 125 -5.69 -15.41 -12.39
N ASP A 126 -5.78 -14.72 -13.53
CA ASP A 126 -4.65 -14.52 -14.45
C ASP A 126 -3.78 -13.30 -14.07
N TYR A 127 -4.14 -12.56 -13.01
CA TYR A 127 -3.51 -11.29 -12.66
C TYR A 127 -2.93 -11.29 -11.25
N ALA A 128 -1.83 -10.57 -11.08
CA ALA A 128 -1.23 -10.27 -9.78
C ALA A 128 -1.29 -8.75 -9.53
N ILE A 129 -1.94 -8.37 -8.44
CA ILE A 129 -2.08 -6.97 -8.00
C ILE A 129 -1.25 -6.80 -6.73
N ILE A 130 -0.09 -6.18 -6.86
CA ILE A 130 0.81 -5.92 -5.73
C ILE A 130 0.49 -4.54 -5.16
N ALA A 131 -0.11 -4.51 -3.98
CA ALA A 131 -0.44 -3.27 -3.27
C ALA A 131 0.61 -3.00 -2.18
N ILE A 132 1.16 -1.80 -2.16
CA ILE A 132 2.07 -1.35 -1.10
C ILE A 132 1.27 -0.54 -0.09
N ASP A 133 1.24 -1.04 1.14
CA ASP A 133 0.55 -0.47 2.27
C ASP A 133 1.55 -0.16 3.39
N ASP A 134 1.26 0.85 4.19
CA ASP A 134 2.10 1.24 5.32
C ASP A 134 1.49 0.85 6.67
N ASP A 135 0.24 0.38 6.65
CA ASP A 135 -0.38 -0.22 7.80
C ASP A 135 0.23 -1.58 8.07
N LYS A 136 0.61 -1.83 9.32
CA LYS A 136 1.24 -3.09 9.74
C LYS A 136 0.21 -4.22 9.72
N PHE A 137 0.50 -5.30 9.01
CA PHE A 137 -0.30 -6.52 9.10
C PHE A 137 0.05 -7.28 10.38
N ASN A 138 -0.89 -7.33 11.32
CA ASN A 138 -0.67 -7.96 12.62
C ASN A 138 -1.14 -9.43 12.67
N GLY A 139 -1.74 -9.94 11.58
CA GLY A 139 -2.19 -11.33 11.48
C GLY A 139 -3.44 -11.67 12.29
N ASP A 140 -4.01 -10.72 13.04
CA ASP A 140 -5.13 -10.99 13.94
C ASP A 140 -6.45 -11.22 13.20
N THR A 141 -6.57 -10.77 11.94
CA THR A 141 -7.76 -11.03 11.12
C THR A 141 -7.38 -11.44 9.69
N GLU A 142 -7.93 -12.57 9.24
CA GLU A 142 -7.77 -13.08 7.86
C GLU A 142 -8.21 -12.07 6.78
N MET A 143 -9.01 -11.06 7.17
CA MET A 143 -9.52 -10.02 6.28
C MET A 143 -8.63 -8.78 6.14
N GLN A 144 -7.50 -8.66 6.86
CA GLN A 144 -6.60 -7.50 6.70
C GLN A 144 -6.03 -7.29 5.29
N PRO A 145 -5.75 -8.34 4.48
CA PRO A 145 -5.35 -8.15 3.09
C PRO A 145 -6.41 -7.41 2.28
N MET A 146 -7.69 -7.54 2.67
CA MET A 146 -8.80 -6.86 2.01
C MET A 146 -9.06 -5.47 2.60
N ARG A 147 -8.71 -5.16 3.86
CA ARG A 147 -9.05 -3.93 4.62
C ARG A 147 -10.12 -3.05 3.96
N VAL A 148 -11.35 -3.17 4.43
CA VAL A 148 -12.49 -2.44 3.86
C VAL A 148 -12.34 -0.94 4.13
N PRO A 149 -12.40 -0.05 3.12
CA PRO A 149 -12.40 1.38 3.30
C PRO A 149 -13.57 1.81 4.17
N SER A 150 -13.39 2.85 5.00
CA SER A 150 -14.44 3.33 5.92
C SER A 150 -15.80 3.59 5.22
N PRO A 151 -15.88 4.16 4.00
CA PRO A 151 -17.15 4.30 3.26
C PRO A 151 -17.85 2.98 2.91
N LEU A 152 -17.11 1.87 2.89
CA LEU A 152 -17.60 0.52 2.61
C LEU A 152 -17.70 -0.34 3.88
N ALA A 153 -17.27 0.16 5.05
CA ALA A 153 -17.23 -0.61 6.30
C ALA A 153 -18.61 -1.11 6.76
N ASN A 154 -19.67 -0.39 6.41
CA ASN A 154 -21.05 -0.79 6.69
C ASN A 154 -21.71 -1.62 5.57
N LYS A 155 -21.02 -1.84 4.43
CA LYS A 155 -21.55 -2.66 3.34
C LYS A 155 -21.22 -4.12 3.56
N VAL A 156 -22.15 -5.00 3.19
CA VAL A 156 -21.97 -6.45 3.26
C VAL A 156 -20.84 -6.86 2.31
N ILE A 157 -19.77 -7.42 2.88
CA ILE A 157 -18.70 -8.06 2.11
C ILE A 157 -19.23 -9.39 1.56
N THR A 158 -19.50 -9.40 0.26
CA THR A 158 -19.91 -10.61 -0.47
C THR A 158 -18.74 -11.54 -0.75
N HIS A 159 -19.06 -12.81 -1.01
CA HIS A 159 -18.08 -13.81 -1.47
C HIS A 159 -17.33 -13.38 -2.74
N SER A 160 -18.00 -12.66 -3.64
CA SER A 160 -17.37 -12.14 -4.87
C SER A 160 -16.31 -11.06 -4.61
N HIS A 161 -16.41 -10.30 -3.51
CA HIS A 161 -15.31 -9.41 -3.10
C HIS A 161 -14.12 -10.22 -2.60
N LEU A 162 -14.34 -11.23 -1.76
CA LEU A 162 -13.28 -12.10 -1.26
C LEU A 162 -12.53 -12.79 -2.40
N GLN A 163 -13.26 -13.32 -3.39
CA GLN A 163 -12.67 -13.92 -4.59
C GLN A 163 -11.81 -12.93 -5.38
N ALA A 164 -12.30 -11.70 -5.59
CA ALA A 164 -11.54 -10.69 -6.33
C ALA A 164 -10.22 -10.32 -5.61
N PHE A 165 -10.24 -10.23 -4.29
CA PHE A 165 -9.05 -9.90 -3.51
C PHE A 165 -8.03 -11.03 -3.38
N ARG A 166 -8.32 -12.25 -3.85
CA ARG A 166 -7.31 -13.32 -3.96
C ARG A 166 -6.18 -12.99 -4.93
N ALA A 167 -6.43 -12.12 -5.90
CA ALA A 167 -5.41 -11.62 -6.82
C ALA A 167 -4.49 -10.55 -6.19
N VAL A 168 -4.77 -10.11 -4.95
CA VAL A 168 -4.05 -9.01 -4.29
C VAL A 168 -2.97 -9.55 -3.36
N LEU A 169 -1.73 -9.12 -3.60
CA LEU A 169 -0.58 -9.33 -2.74
C LEU A 169 -0.26 -8.00 -2.03
N LYS A 170 -0.39 -7.96 -0.70
CA LYS A 170 -0.04 -6.77 0.09
C LYS A 170 1.40 -6.83 0.59
N ILE A 171 2.18 -5.79 0.30
CA ILE A 171 3.48 -5.53 0.92
C ILE A 171 3.27 -4.50 2.02
N THR A 172 3.60 -4.89 3.25
CA THR A 172 3.35 -4.13 4.48
C THR A 172 4.54 -4.28 5.42
N PRO A 173 4.80 -3.30 6.30
CA PRO A 173 5.78 -3.47 7.37
C PRO A 173 5.41 -4.63 8.28
N THR A 174 6.40 -5.46 8.61
CA THR A 174 6.23 -6.56 9.56
C THR A 174 5.74 -6.03 10.91
N TYR A 175 4.68 -6.66 11.45
CA TYR A 175 4.21 -6.34 12.79
C TYR A 175 5.22 -6.81 13.84
N PRO A 176 5.46 -6.03 14.91
CA PRO A 176 6.42 -6.42 15.93
C PRO A 176 6.07 -7.75 16.58
N THR A 177 7.06 -8.63 16.68
CA THR A 177 6.91 -9.98 17.26
C THR A 177 7.17 -10.03 18.76
N ASP A 178 7.66 -8.93 19.35
CA ASP A 178 7.91 -8.84 20.78
C ASP A 178 6.59 -8.85 21.56
N ALA A 179 6.45 -9.79 22.50
CA ALA A 179 5.29 -9.90 23.38
C ALA A 179 5.02 -8.62 24.18
N GLN A 180 6.06 -7.83 24.50
CA GLN A 180 5.94 -6.55 25.21
C GLN A 180 5.37 -5.43 24.31
N TYR A 181 5.37 -5.60 22.98
CA TYR A 181 4.83 -4.59 22.08
C TYR A 181 3.33 -4.36 22.32
N LYS A 182 2.57 -5.42 22.62
CA LYS A 182 1.14 -5.31 22.97
C LYS A 182 0.91 -4.52 24.26
N TYR A 183 1.79 -4.71 25.24
CA TYR A 183 1.76 -3.92 26.48
C TYR A 183 2.03 -2.43 26.21
N PHE A 184 3.05 -2.12 25.40
CA PHE A 184 3.34 -0.76 24.96
C PHE A 184 2.14 -0.14 24.21
N GLU A 185 1.55 -0.86 23.26
CA GLU A 185 0.40 -0.41 22.48
C GLU A 185 -0.78 -0.03 23.38
N ASN A 186 -1.12 -0.90 24.34
CA ASN A 186 -2.20 -0.65 25.30
C ASN A 186 -1.93 0.59 26.17
N ARG A 187 -0.69 0.78 26.62
CA ARG A 187 -0.33 1.98 27.39
C ARG A 187 -0.43 3.26 26.57
N VAL A 188 -0.01 3.23 25.30
CA VAL A 188 -0.18 4.37 24.38
C VAL A 188 -1.68 4.67 24.20
N LYS A 189 -2.49 3.65 23.90
CA LYS A 189 -3.96 3.78 23.76
C LYS A 189 -4.63 4.37 25.01
N GLN A 190 -4.22 3.95 26.20
CA GLN A 190 -4.74 4.52 27.45
C GLN A 190 -4.28 5.95 27.68
N ARG A 191 -3.05 6.31 27.28
CA ARG A 191 -2.51 7.65 27.54
C ARG A 191 -3.13 8.70 26.61
N ILE A 192 -3.44 8.35 25.36
CA ILE A 192 -4.03 9.29 24.38
C ILE A 192 -5.48 9.67 24.69
N THR A 193 -6.23 8.84 25.44
CA THR A 193 -7.59 9.17 25.88
C THR A 193 -7.60 10.09 27.11
N GLN A 194 -6.45 10.27 27.76
CA GLN A 194 -6.28 11.14 28.92
C GLN A 194 -5.79 12.54 28.50
N LYS A 195 -5.84 13.50 29.44
CA LYS A 195 -5.20 14.81 29.28
C LYS A 195 -3.71 14.66 28.96
N PRO A 196 -3.15 15.48 28.04
CA PRO A 196 -3.77 16.65 27.39
C PRO A 196 -4.48 16.36 26.07
N PHE A 197 -4.39 15.13 25.53
CA PHE A 197 -4.91 14.82 24.21
C PHE A 197 -6.43 14.66 24.20
N CYS A 198 -6.97 13.93 25.18
CA CYS A 198 -8.41 13.66 25.31
C CYS A 198 -9.05 13.18 23.99
N LEU A 199 -8.35 12.35 23.22
CA LEU A 199 -8.84 11.88 21.92
C LEU A 199 -10.13 11.06 22.16
N PRO A 200 -11.28 11.51 21.65
CA PRO A 200 -12.52 10.76 21.79
C PRO A 200 -12.38 9.42 21.07
N TYR A 201 -13.00 8.38 21.63
CA TYR A 201 -13.05 7.09 20.96
C TYR A 201 -13.69 7.26 19.58
N HIS A 202 -12.95 6.89 18.54
CA HIS A 202 -13.39 6.91 17.16
C HIS A 202 -13.12 5.53 16.57
N LYS A 203 -14.20 4.80 16.26
CA LYS A 203 -14.16 3.43 15.72
C LYS A 203 -13.21 3.25 14.53
N ASP A 204 -13.07 4.26 13.67
CA ASP A 204 -12.16 4.21 12.51
C ASP A 204 -10.69 4.54 12.84
N LEU A 205 -10.42 5.24 13.95
CA LEU A 205 -9.05 5.54 14.42
C LEU A 205 -8.54 4.47 15.41
N PHE A 206 -9.44 3.74 16.04
CA PHE A 206 -9.15 2.72 17.03
C PHE A 206 -9.98 1.44 16.82
N PRO A 207 -9.79 0.71 15.71
CA PRO A 207 -10.58 -0.48 15.39
C PRO A 207 -10.33 -1.69 16.32
N HIS A 208 -9.42 -1.56 17.28
CA HIS A 208 -9.00 -2.61 18.21
C HIS A 208 -8.94 -2.10 19.66
N ILE A 209 -9.90 -1.27 20.05
CA ILE A 209 -10.28 -1.04 21.46
C ILE A 209 -11.57 -1.81 21.72
#